data_AF-A0A917NWU2-F1
#
_entry.id   AF-A0A917NWU2-F1
#
_cell.length_a   1.000
_cell.length_b   1.000
_cell.length_c   1.000
_cell.angle_alpha   90.00
_cell.angle_beta   90.00
_cell.angle_gamma   90.00
#
_symmetry.space_group_name_H-M   'P 1'
#
loop_
_entity.id
_entity.type
_entity.pdbx_description
1 polymer ?
#
loop_
_entity_poly.entity_id
_entity_poly.type
_entity_poly.pdbx_seq_one_letter_code
_entity_poly.pdbx_strand_id
1 'polypeptide(L)' 'MINLVVRIILAAGGSLAALFVARDSPNFGVVQGMLSTVVLVCIVLILVLWRWRKEEEE' A
#
# COMPACT_ATOMS: atom_id res chain seq x y z
N MET A 1 -13.82 -9.63 -6.84
CA MET A 1 -13.69 -8.52 -5.87
C MET A 1 -12.24 -8.26 -5.47
N ILE A 2 -11.47 -9.29 -5.07
CA ILE A 2 -10.08 -9.13 -4.62
C ILE A 2 -9.14 -8.48 -5.66
N ASN A 3 -9.37 -8.72 -6.95
CA ASN A 3 -8.60 -8.13 -8.05
C ASN A 3 -8.64 -6.59 -8.03
N LEU A 4 -9.79 -5.99 -7.71
CA LEU A 4 -9.89 -4.52 -7.65
C LEU A 4 -9.07 -3.95 -6.50
N VAL A 5 -9.10 -4.60 -5.33
CA VAL A 5 -8.32 -4.19 -4.15
C VAL A 5 -6.83 -4.27 -4.45
N VAL A 6 -6.38 -5.40 -5.02
CA VAL A 6 -4.98 -5.59 -5.41
C VAL A 6 -4.55 -4.54 -6.43
N ARG A 7 -5.37 -4.22 -7.43
CA ARG A 7 -5.07 -3.16 -8.41
C ARG A 7 -4.92 -1.78 -7.78
N ILE A 8 -5.77 -1.42 -6.82
CA ILE A 8 -5.67 -0.14 -6.11
C ILE A 8 -4.36 -0.06 -5.33
N ILE A 9 -4.00 -1.14 -4.61
CA ILE A 9 -2.74 -1.20 -3.85
C ILE A 9 -1.53 -1.10 -4.79
N LEU A 10 -1.52 -1.86 -5.89
CA LEU A 10 -0.42 -1.78 -6.86
C LEU A 10 -0.35 -0.43 -7.57
N ALA A 11 -1.48 0.24 -7.81
CA ALA A 11 -1.50 1.58 -8.40
C ALA A 11 -0.90 2.62 -7.43
N ALA A 12 -1.25 2.53 -6.14
CA ALA A 12 -0.65 3.35 -5.11
C ALA A 12 0.86 3.07 -4.97
N GLY A 13 1.25 1.80 -4.84
CA GLY A 13 2.65 1.39 -4.75
C GLY A 13 3.47 1.75 -5.99
N GLY A 14 2.89 1.67 -7.19
CA GLY A 14 3.53 2.07 -8.44
C GLY A 14 3.69 3.59 -8.56
N SER A 15 2.74 4.36 -8.04
CA SER A 15 2.84 5.82 -7.98
C SER A 15 3.96 6.26 -7.03
N LEU A 16 4.08 5.59 -5.87
CA LEU A 16 5.18 5.82 -4.94
C LEU A 16 6.52 5.37 -5.53
N ALA A 17 6.57 4.20 -6.19
CA ALA A 17 7.79 3.69 -6.81
C ALA A 17 8.34 4.63 -7.89
N ALA A 18 7.46 5.28 -8.66
CA ALA A 18 7.84 6.26 -9.67
C ALA A 18 8.52 7.52 -9.10
N LEU A 19 8.40 7.77 -7.79
CA LEU A 19 9.15 8.85 -7.12
C LEU A 19 10.61 8.46 -6.83
N PHE A 20 10.90 7.16 -6.69
CA PHE A 20 12.22 6.65 -6.32
C PHE A 20 12.99 6.03 -7.49
N VAL A 21 12.29 5.43 -8.45
CA VAL A 21 12.87 4.68 -9.57
C VAL A 21 12.15 5.01 -10.87
N ALA A 22 12.93 5.19 -11.95
CA ALA A 22 12.41 5.39 -13.29
C ALA A 22 11.57 4.18 -13.75
N ARG A 23 10.44 4.44 -14.44
CA ARG A 23 9.49 3.39 -14.87
C ARG A 23 10.10 2.35 -15.80
N ASP A 24 11.09 2.74 -16.59
CA ASP A 24 11.78 1.85 -17.54
C ASP A 24 12.91 1.03 -16.89
N SER A 25 13.16 1.22 -15.60
CA SER A 25 14.18 0.48 -14.87
C SER A 25 13.77 -0.99 -14.70
N PRO A 26 14.70 -1.95 -14.86
CA PRO A 26 14.43 -3.36 -14.58
C PRO A 26 14.03 -3.61 -13.12
N ASN A 27 14.39 -2.70 -12.21
CA ASN A 27 14.09 -2.81 -10.78
C ASN A 27 12.73 -2.21 -10.39
N PHE A 28 12.02 -1.53 -11.31
CA PHE A 28 10.77 -0.84 -11.00
C PHE A 28 9.71 -1.77 -10.39
N GLY A 29 9.55 -2.97 -10.95
CA GLY A 29 8.59 -3.95 -10.45
C GLY A 29 8.88 -4.41 -9.02
N VAL A 30 10.16 -4.55 -8.66
CA VAL A 30 10.57 -4.95 -7.30
C VAL A 30 10.24 -3.84 -6.30
N VAL A 31 10.61 -2.60 -6.63
CA VAL A 31 10.33 -1.43 -5.78
C VAL A 31 8.84 -1.18 -5.64
N GLN A 32 8.08 -1.30 -6.74
CA GLN A 32 6.62 -1.24 -6.72
C GLN A 32 6.02 -2.29 -5.77
N GLY A 33 6.50 -3.54 -5.82
CA GLY A 33 6.07 -4.60 -4.92
C GLY A 33 6.35 -4.25 -3.46
N MET A 34 7.58 -3.84 -3.14
CA MET A 34 7.97 -3.43 -1.79
C MET A 34 7.11 -2.29 -1.25
N LEU A 35 6.90 -1.23 -2.04
CA LEU A 35 6.08 -0.09 -1.63
C LEU A 35 4.59 -0.43 -1.53
N SER A 36 4.10 -1.34 -2.38
CA SER A 36 2.74 -1.89 -2.26
C SER A 36 2.55 -2.61 -0.93
N THR A 37 3.55 -3.36 -0.46
CA THR A 37 3.54 -3.99 0.88
C THR A 37 3.50 -2.95 1.99
N VAL A 38 4.29 -1.87 1.90
CA VAL A 38 4.26 -0.78 2.89
C VAL A 38 2.88 -0.13 2.95
N VAL A 39 2.26 0.15 1.79
CA VAL A 39 0.89 0.67 1.71
C VAL A 39 -0.11 -0.27 2.40
N LEU A 40 0.01 -1.58 2.14
CA LEU A 40 -0.85 -2.57 2.79
C LEU A 40 -0.71 -2.55 4.32
N VAL A 41 0.53 -2.51 4.83
CA VAL A 41 0.80 -2.43 6.27
C VAL A 41 0.20 -1.15 6.87
N CYS A 42 0.35 0.00 6.21
CA CYS A 42 -0.28 1.25 6.66
C CYS A 42 -1.81 1.13 6.73
N ILE A 43 -2.44 0.52 5.73
CA ILE A 43 -3.90 0.31 5.74
C ILE A 43 -4.30 -0.55 6.94
N VAL A 44 -3.60 -1.66 7.19
CA VAL A 44 -3.89 -2.55 8.33
C VAL A 44 -3.70 -1.80 9.66
N LEU A 45 -2.62 -1.04 9.81
CA LEU A 45 -2.37 -0.23 11.01
C LEU A 45 -3.48 0.80 11.25
N ILE A 46 -3.93 1.50 10.21
CA ILE A 46 -5.02 2.47 10.31
C ILE A 46 -6.31 1.76 10.78
N LEU A 47 -6.63 0.59 10.22
CA LEU A 47 -7.81 -0.17 10.62
C LEU A 47 -7.73 -0.66 12.08
N VAL A 48 -6.57 -1.15 12.51
CA VAL A 48 -6.34 -1.58 13.89
C VAL A 48 -6.46 -0.41 14.86
N LEU A 49 -5.79 0.72 14.57
CA LEU A 49 -5.86 1.92 15.41
C LEU A 49 -7.26 2.54 15.44
N TRP A 50 -8.00 2.47 14.33
CA TRP A 50 -9.38 2.94 14.31
C TRP A 50 -10.28 2.06 15.18
N ARG A 51 -10.11 0.73 15.11
CA ARG A 51 -10.85 -0.20 15.96
C ARG A 51 -10.55 0.01 17.44
N TRP A 52 -9.28 0.12 17.81
CA TRP A 52 -8.87 0.37 19.20
C TRP A 52 -9.47 1.65 19.76
N ARG A 53 -9.43 2.74 19.00
CA ARG A 53 -10.05 4.01 19.41
C ARG A 53 -11.56 3.88 19.63
N LYS A 54 -12.23 3.08 18.79
CA LYS A 54 -13.68 2.85 18.93
C LYS A 54 -14.00 2.07 20.20
N GLU A 55 -13.15 1.12 20.60
CA GLU A 55 -13.32 0.35 21.85
C GLU A 55 -13.08 1.22 23.11
N GLU A 56 -12.37 2.35 23.01
CA GLU A 56 -12.23 3.32 24.12
C GLU A 56 -13.43 4.27 24.28
N GLU A 57 -14.29 4.39 23.26
CA GLU A 57 -15.46 5.28 23.26
C GLU A 57 -16.77 4.59 23.71
N GLU A 58 -16.79 3.26 23.83
CA GLU A 58 -17.93 2.44 24.33
C GLU A 58 -17.78 2.05 25.81
#